data_AF-A0A6C0AGJ0-F1
#
_entry.id   AF-A0A6C0AGJ0-F1
#
_cell.length_a   1.000
_cell.length_b   1.000
_cell.length_c   1.000
_cell.angle_alpha   90.00
_cell.angle_beta   90.00
_cell.angle_gamma   90.00
#
_symmetry.space_group_name_H-M   'P 1'
#
loop_
_entity.id
_entity.type
_entity.pdbx_description
1 polymer ?
#
loop_
_entity_poly.entity_id
_entity_poly.type
_entity_poly.pdbx_seq_one_letter_code
_entity_poly.pdbx_strand_id
1 'polypeptide(L)'
;MATPKPITIEAKQYYNSKDLFAYNPEFYYGCKTKPRIIIQKKNIPPIDYIYANLKANEWNLSTEECKKAQLLIAKSWVDIHYFKPVPVQSTEAVESSPEVVESDIKTLSLVHLEDAEKFKDANGEILEIETCGEKTRNGIYFKVQDVMKAFDIPKLDDTLYVNHTSYERGVDYDTFFIATTPDNVGSPTIKKGLYLTYHGMLRVLFVTRNKKVHHFQSWAEDKLFTIQMGAKEDKMKLGTEILNINIKTYKSVFDSCAVKFPSIYLFSLGKVDLLRDTFGIDPTVPDEHTVYKFGCTGDLGDRCVQLGYKYNKLPNVDLKLSVFHMVDTKYTFDAENEIRFLCKSFKKSLKTDGHNELIVLDQSEHEMVKKYYSKIGSEYAGATSELQKEVLILKDRIKEMEHERDLEREQTERKLTEKDYLLDRERTEKLLERERLETLRTQMATNEMIYNLKLQLVNSRLTKACPEETLVGC
;
A
#
# COMPACT_ATOMS: atom_id res chain seq x y z
N MET A 1 5.47 21.50 15.53
CA MET A 1 5.90 22.91 15.38
C MET A 1 5.14 23.75 16.41
N ALA A 2 5.74 24.81 16.96
CA ALA A 2 5.07 25.68 17.93
C ALA A 2 4.08 26.62 17.21
N THR A 3 2.84 26.71 17.72
CA THR A 3 1.82 27.61 17.18
C THR A 3 2.20 29.07 17.42
N PRO A 4 2.10 29.96 16.41
CA PRO A 4 2.35 31.40 16.57
C PRO A 4 1.48 31.97 17.68
N LYS A 5 2.06 32.81 18.54
CA LYS A 5 1.34 33.47 19.63
C LYS A 5 1.12 34.94 19.31
N PRO A 6 -0.09 35.49 19.56
CA PRO A 6 -0.33 36.90 19.36
C PRO A 6 0.40 37.74 20.41
N ILE A 7 0.83 38.92 20.00
CA ILE A 7 1.54 39.93 20.76
C ILE A 7 0.60 41.13 20.91
N THR A 8 0.46 41.67 22.12
CA THR A 8 -0.38 42.85 22.38
C THR A 8 0.46 44.12 22.37
N ILE A 9 0.08 45.11 21.56
CA ILE A 9 0.68 46.45 21.49
C ILE A 9 -0.48 47.46 21.46
N GLU A 10 -0.48 48.44 22.37
CA GLU A 10 -1.51 49.50 22.43
C GLU A 10 -2.95 48.96 22.37
N ALA A 11 -3.24 47.91 23.15
CA ALA A 11 -4.54 47.22 23.21
C ALA A 11 -5.00 46.50 21.91
N LYS A 12 -4.16 46.43 20.86
CA LYS A 12 -4.40 45.61 19.66
C LYS A 12 -3.48 44.39 19.63
N GLN A 13 -3.95 43.29 19.05
CA GLN A 13 -3.21 42.04 18.95
C GLN A 13 -2.65 41.83 17.54
N TYR A 14 -1.40 41.39 17.47
CA TYR A 14 -0.68 41.15 16.22
C TYR A 14 0.09 39.83 16.26
N TYR A 15 0.34 39.22 15.10
CA TYR A 15 1.29 38.12 14.96
C TYR A 15 2.58 38.60 14.33
N ASN A 16 3.70 38.04 14.77
CA ASN A 16 4.97 38.28 14.11
C ASN A 16 5.04 37.53 12.78
N SER A 17 5.28 38.25 11.69
CA SER A 17 5.39 37.66 10.36
C SER A 17 6.51 36.60 10.26
N LYS A 18 7.55 36.65 11.10
CA LYS A 18 8.58 35.60 11.15
C LYS A 18 8.06 34.31 11.76
N ASP A 19 7.24 34.41 12.79
CA ASP A 19 6.66 33.25 13.48
C ASP A 19 5.59 32.60 12.60
N LEU A 20 4.80 33.42 11.89
CA LEU A 20 3.92 32.94 10.82
C LEU A 20 4.73 32.25 9.73
N PHE A 21 5.80 32.87 9.20
CA PHE A 21 6.65 32.22 8.21
C PHE A 21 7.19 30.85 8.67
N ALA A 22 7.59 30.73 9.93
CA ALA A 22 8.08 29.46 10.47
C ALA A 22 6.96 28.40 10.59
N TYR A 23 5.72 28.82 10.85
CA TYR A 23 4.58 27.92 11.04
C TYR A 23 3.93 27.47 9.71
N ASN A 24 3.73 28.39 8.78
CA ASN A 24 3.26 28.08 7.42
C ASN A 24 4.15 28.83 6.39
N PRO A 25 5.32 28.27 6.06
CA PRO A 25 6.22 28.86 5.07
C PRO A 25 5.59 29.02 3.68
N GLU A 26 4.59 28.21 3.35
CA GLU A 26 3.91 28.18 2.05
C GLU A 26 3.12 29.47 1.79
N PHE A 27 2.47 30.01 2.84
CA PHE A 27 1.77 31.30 2.76
C PHE A 27 2.67 32.45 2.28
N TYR A 28 3.98 32.32 2.51
CA TYR A 28 5.01 33.31 2.21
C TYR A 28 5.82 33.00 0.94
N TYR A 29 5.29 32.16 0.05
CA TYR A 29 5.98 31.82 -1.20
C TYR A 29 6.46 33.05 -1.98
N GLY A 30 7.72 33.04 -2.41
CA GLY A 30 8.39 34.15 -3.08
C GLY A 30 8.74 35.37 -2.19
N CYS A 31 8.56 35.29 -0.87
CA CYS A 31 8.96 36.34 0.09
C CYS A 31 10.28 36.02 0.82
N LYS A 32 10.97 34.91 0.49
CA LYS A 32 12.13 34.39 1.25
C LYS A 32 13.28 35.39 1.40
N THR A 33 13.60 36.13 0.35
CA THR A 33 14.70 37.11 0.36
C THR A 33 14.29 38.47 0.93
N LYS A 34 12.98 38.78 0.91
CA LYS A 34 12.40 40.04 1.41
C LYS A 34 11.03 39.75 2.05
N PRO A 35 10.98 39.40 3.34
CA PRO A 35 9.74 38.96 4.00
C PRO A 35 8.58 39.96 3.94
N ARG A 36 8.89 41.28 3.85
CA ARG A 36 7.89 42.35 3.77
C ARG A 36 7.11 42.39 2.45
N ILE A 37 7.59 41.70 1.40
CA ILE A 37 6.86 41.56 0.12
C ILE A 37 5.51 40.87 0.32
N ILE A 38 5.31 40.16 1.44
CA ILE A 38 4.03 39.54 1.77
C ILE A 38 2.86 40.54 1.79
N ILE A 39 3.12 41.79 2.18
CA ILE A 39 2.11 42.86 2.24
C ILE A 39 1.53 43.08 0.84
N GLN A 40 2.40 43.21 -0.16
CA GLN A 40 2.01 43.40 -1.55
C GLN A 40 1.39 42.12 -2.12
N LYS A 41 2.00 40.96 -1.86
CA LYS A 41 1.52 39.68 -2.42
C LYS A 41 0.15 39.26 -1.92
N LYS A 42 -0.18 39.57 -0.67
CA LYS A 42 -1.46 39.19 -0.06
C LYS A 42 -2.41 40.38 0.08
N ASN A 43 -2.08 41.52 -0.52
CA ASN A 43 -2.86 42.76 -0.46
C ASN A 43 -3.27 43.11 0.99
N ILE A 44 -2.32 43.07 1.93
CA ILE A 44 -2.57 43.35 3.34
C ILE A 44 -2.81 44.86 3.50
N PRO A 45 -3.98 45.29 4.01
CA PRO A 45 -4.28 46.71 4.17
C PRO A 45 -3.31 47.42 5.13
N PRO A 46 -2.97 48.71 4.92
CA PRO A 46 -2.09 49.47 5.81
C PRO A 46 -2.53 49.53 7.28
N ILE A 47 -3.84 49.35 7.54
CA ILE A 47 -4.39 49.31 8.90
C ILE A 47 -4.13 47.97 9.61
N ASP A 48 -3.83 46.92 8.85
CA ASP A 48 -3.69 45.55 9.32
C ASP A 48 -2.23 45.11 9.49
N TYR A 49 -1.27 46.03 9.40
CA TYR A 49 0.12 45.73 9.75
C TYR A 49 0.84 46.93 10.35
N ILE A 50 1.88 46.62 11.13
CA ILE A 50 2.78 47.61 11.73
C ILE A 50 4.23 47.11 11.66
N TYR A 51 5.18 48.04 11.78
CA TYR A 51 6.59 47.71 11.97
C TYR A 51 6.99 47.95 13.41
N ALA A 52 7.66 46.98 14.03
CA ALA A 52 8.11 47.11 15.41
C ALA A 52 9.46 46.44 15.65
N ASN A 53 10.21 46.95 16.63
CA ASN A 53 11.47 46.38 17.08
C ASN A 53 11.30 45.81 18.49
N LEU A 54 11.87 44.63 18.73
CA LEU A 54 11.96 44.07 20.08
C LEU A 54 13.25 44.57 20.74
N LYS A 55 13.14 45.36 21.81
CA LYS A 55 14.27 45.83 22.63
C LYS A 55 13.93 45.54 24.10
N ALA A 56 14.86 44.93 24.83
CA ALA A 56 14.67 44.60 26.25
C ALA A 56 13.33 43.86 26.55
N ASN A 57 12.94 42.91 25.70
CA ASN A 57 11.66 42.17 25.75
C ASN A 57 10.39 43.00 25.55
N GLU A 58 10.50 44.27 25.13
CA GLU A 58 9.36 45.13 24.81
C GLU A 58 9.32 45.49 23.32
N TRP A 59 8.11 45.47 22.75
CA TRP A 59 7.86 45.83 21.37
C TRP A 59 7.66 47.33 21.23
N ASN A 60 8.54 47.96 20.45
CA ASN A 60 8.55 49.40 20.21
C ASN A 60 8.18 49.67 18.75
N LEU A 61 7.22 50.57 18.51
CA LEU A 61 6.80 50.96 17.17
C LEU A 61 7.97 51.53 16.37
N SER A 62 7.98 51.24 15.08
CA SER A 62 9.01 51.65 14.14
C SER A 62 8.39 51.96 12.78
N THR A 63 9.22 52.42 11.86
CA THR A 63 8.81 52.78 10.51
C THR A 63 9.31 51.77 9.49
N GLU A 64 8.75 51.82 8.28
CA GLU A 64 9.14 50.92 7.19
C GLU A 64 10.61 51.11 6.80
N GLU A 65 11.16 52.31 6.90
CA GLU A 65 12.55 52.60 6.51
C GLU A 65 13.56 51.90 7.43
N CYS A 66 13.15 51.52 8.64
CA CYS A 66 14.00 50.82 9.59
C CYS A 66 14.21 49.36 9.18
N LYS A 67 15.37 49.05 8.60
CA LYS A 67 15.75 47.69 8.16
C LYS A 67 15.71 46.63 9.27
N LYS A 68 15.87 47.02 10.53
CA LYS A 68 15.85 46.11 11.69
C LYS A 68 14.44 45.81 12.20
N ALA A 69 13.44 46.61 11.81
CA ALA A 69 12.06 46.42 12.25
C ALA A 69 11.44 45.15 11.67
N GLN A 70 10.69 44.45 12.51
CA GLN A 70 9.93 43.27 12.12
C GLN A 70 8.52 43.67 11.71
N LEU A 71 7.94 42.90 10.79
CA LEU A 71 6.57 43.08 10.34
C LEU A 71 5.64 42.34 11.30
N LEU A 72 4.70 43.06 11.90
CA LEU A 72 3.62 42.49 12.69
C LEU A 72 2.29 42.68 11.93
N ILE A 73 1.47 41.65 11.86
CA ILE A 73 0.20 41.64 11.10
C ILE A 73 -0.95 41.48 12.10
N ALA A 74 -2.00 42.28 11.95
CA ALA A 74 -3.12 42.31 12.87
C ALA A 74 -3.76 40.91 12.99
N LYS A 75 -4.05 40.50 14.24
CA LYS A 75 -4.69 39.21 14.52
C LYS A 75 -5.99 39.03 13.75
N SER A 76 -6.82 40.08 13.68
CA SER A 76 -8.08 40.10 12.92
C SER A 76 -7.90 39.71 11.46
N TRP A 77 -6.82 40.16 10.82
CA TRP A 77 -6.51 39.81 9.44
C TRP A 77 -5.96 38.39 9.31
N VAL A 78 -5.02 38.02 10.18
CA VAL A 78 -4.37 36.70 10.15
C VAL A 78 -5.39 35.57 10.41
N ASP A 79 -6.28 35.72 11.38
CA ASP A 79 -7.29 34.69 11.69
C ASP A 79 -8.22 34.41 10.49
N ILE A 80 -8.52 35.44 9.69
CA ILE A 80 -9.41 35.34 8.53
C ILE A 80 -8.69 34.85 7.29
N HIS A 81 -7.43 35.22 7.07
CA HIS A 81 -6.76 34.99 5.78
C HIS A 81 -5.65 33.95 5.83
N TYR A 82 -5.09 33.69 7.01
CA TYR A 82 -3.96 32.79 7.20
C TYR A 82 -4.36 31.47 7.87
N PHE A 83 -5.30 31.51 8.83
CA PHE A 83 -5.78 30.33 9.56
C PHE A 83 -7.09 29.75 9.03
N LYS A 84 -7.54 30.08 7.81
CA LYS A 84 -8.92 29.80 7.34
C LYS A 84 -9.39 28.35 7.62
N PRO A 85 -10.57 28.19 8.25
CA PRO A 85 -11.33 26.95 8.23
C PRO A 85 -12.05 26.80 6.88
N VAL A 86 -12.10 25.57 6.36
CA VAL A 86 -12.72 25.19 5.09
C VAL A 86 -14.20 25.63 5.02
N PRO A 87 -14.64 26.44 4.04
CA PRO A 87 -16.05 26.63 3.73
C PRO A 87 -16.53 25.64 2.66
N VAL A 88 -17.71 25.06 2.87
CA VAL A 88 -18.44 24.20 1.93
C VAL A 88 -19.17 25.07 0.90
N GLN A 89 -18.92 24.76 -0.38
CA GLN A 89 -19.67 24.98 -1.65
C GLN A 89 -20.46 26.28 -1.91
N SER A 90 -20.30 26.84 -3.12
CA SER A 90 -21.40 27.12 -4.07
C SER A 90 -20.89 27.59 -5.43
N THR A 91 -21.57 27.12 -6.46
CA THR A 91 -21.51 27.49 -7.88
C THR A 91 -22.01 28.90 -8.14
N GLU A 92 -21.34 29.66 -9.02
CA GLU A 92 -21.97 30.50 -10.06
C GLU A 92 -20.90 31.07 -11.02
N ALA A 93 -21.27 31.19 -12.29
CA ALA A 93 -20.40 31.54 -13.41
C ALA A 93 -20.29 33.05 -13.63
N VAL A 94 -19.08 33.56 -13.91
CA VAL A 94 -18.86 34.81 -14.66
C VAL A 94 -17.55 34.70 -15.46
N GLU A 95 -17.63 34.97 -16.76
CA GLU A 95 -16.50 35.12 -17.69
C GLU A 95 -15.76 36.45 -17.49
N SER A 96 -14.42 36.45 -17.40
CA SER A 96 -13.52 37.46 -18.01
C SER A 96 -12.02 37.19 -17.72
N SER A 97 -11.21 37.08 -18.79
CA SER A 97 -9.73 37.26 -18.90
C SER A 97 -8.75 36.49 -17.99
N PRO A 98 -7.52 36.16 -18.48
CA PRO A 98 -6.65 35.16 -17.87
C PRO A 98 -5.82 35.76 -16.73
N GLU A 99 -6.42 35.91 -15.55
CA GLU A 99 -5.67 35.99 -14.31
C GLU A 99 -5.40 34.58 -13.80
N VAL A 100 -4.12 34.30 -13.56
CA VAL A 100 -3.59 33.02 -13.06
C VAL A 100 -4.23 32.74 -11.70
N VAL A 101 -5.27 31.92 -11.70
CA VAL A 101 -5.90 31.43 -10.48
C VAL A 101 -4.91 30.47 -9.82
N GLU A 102 -4.30 30.96 -8.73
CA GLU A 102 -3.38 30.25 -7.84
C GLU A 102 -4.19 29.21 -7.04
N SER A 103 -4.64 28.14 -7.71
CA SER A 103 -5.43 27.07 -7.11
C SER A 103 -4.51 26.02 -6.47
N ASP A 104 -4.72 25.84 -5.16
CA ASP A 104 -4.50 24.61 -4.39
C ASP A 104 -3.08 24.04 -4.40
N ILE A 105 -2.29 24.44 -3.38
CA ILE A 105 -1.12 23.68 -2.96
C ILE A 105 -1.62 22.34 -2.40
N LYS A 106 -1.73 21.33 -3.26
CA LYS A 106 -2.09 19.96 -2.89
C LYS A 106 -0.81 19.22 -2.47
N THR A 107 -0.65 19.00 -1.16
CA THR A 107 0.42 18.17 -0.62
C THR A 107 0.10 16.71 -0.92
N LEU A 108 0.88 16.06 -1.78
CA LEU A 108 0.73 14.63 -2.05
C LEU A 108 1.68 13.80 -1.20
N SER A 109 1.13 12.78 -0.56
CA SER A 109 1.91 11.76 0.12
C SER A 109 2.59 10.84 -0.89
N LEU A 110 3.81 10.40 -0.59
CA LEU A 110 4.50 9.37 -1.36
C LEU A 110 3.72 8.04 -1.26
N VAL A 111 3.50 7.38 -2.39
CA VAL A 111 2.83 6.08 -2.47
C VAL A 111 3.88 4.98 -2.56
N HIS A 112 3.85 4.04 -1.63
CA HIS A 112 4.63 2.82 -1.73
C HIS A 112 3.94 1.83 -2.69
N LEU A 113 4.62 1.48 -3.77
CA LEU A 113 4.20 0.44 -4.71
C LEU A 113 4.95 -0.86 -4.42
N GLU A 114 4.25 -1.99 -4.42
CA GLU A 114 4.86 -3.31 -4.40
C GLU A 114 5.58 -3.58 -5.74
N ASP A 115 6.59 -4.45 -5.74
CA ASP A 115 7.37 -4.80 -6.94
C ASP A 115 6.53 -5.33 -8.10
N ALA A 116 5.36 -5.91 -7.80
CA ALA A 116 4.38 -6.35 -8.80
C ALA A 116 3.61 -5.19 -9.46
N GLU A 117 3.49 -4.05 -8.77
CA GLU A 117 2.77 -2.86 -9.22
C GLU A 117 3.66 -1.87 -9.97
N LYS A 118 5.00 -2.02 -9.85
CA LYS A 118 5.97 -1.14 -10.51
C LYS A 118 6.15 -1.49 -11.99
N PHE A 119 6.49 -0.49 -12.80
CA PHE A 119 6.88 -0.69 -14.18
C PHE A 119 8.18 -1.49 -14.25
N LYS A 120 8.29 -2.35 -15.27
CA LYS A 120 9.48 -3.19 -15.49
C LYS A 120 10.02 -2.99 -16.89
N ASP A 121 11.32 -3.16 -17.03
CA ASP A 121 12.00 -3.14 -18.32
C ASP A 121 11.88 -4.51 -19.05
N ALA A 122 12.55 -4.63 -20.18
CA ALA A 122 12.56 -5.85 -21.00
C ALA A 122 13.16 -7.08 -20.28
N ASN A 123 14.00 -6.86 -19.27
CA ASN A 123 14.67 -7.90 -18.49
C ASN A 123 13.88 -8.23 -17.21
N GLY A 124 12.76 -7.55 -16.97
CA GLY A 124 11.98 -7.68 -15.74
C GLY A 124 12.52 -6.86 -14.57
N GLU A 125 13.50 -5.99 -14.80
CA GLU A 125 14.04 -5.10 -13.79
C GLU A 125 13.09 -3.93 -13.51
N ILE A 126 12.95 -3.57 -12.24
CA ILE A 126 12.04 -2.52 -11.79
C ILE A 126 12.55 -1.15 -12.26
N LEU A 127 11.65 -0.39 -12.88
CA LEU A 127 11.85 1.01 -13.22
C LEU A 127 11.42 1.89 -12.04
N GLU A 128 12.39 2.40 -11.28
CA GLU A 128 12.12 3.26 -10.13
C GLU A 128 11.57 4.62 -10.57
N ILE A 129 10.28 4.82 -10.32
CA ILE A 129 9.54 6.05 -10.62
C ILE A 129 8.83 6.50 -9.35
N GLU A 130 9.19 7.69 -8.85
CA GLU A 130 8.51 8.28 -7.70
C GLU A 130 7.02 8.45 -8.02
N THR A 131 6.19 7.81 -7.20
CA THR A 131 4.74 7.79 -7.33
C THR A 131 4.11 8.42 -6.09
N CYS A 132 3.17 9.35 -6.26
CA CYS A 132 2.53 10.05 -5.15
C CYS A 132 1.00 10.16 -5.34
N GLY A 133 0.30 10.48 -4.26
CA GLY A 133 -1.15 10.63 -4.20
C GLY A 133 -1.89 9.41 -3.66
N GLU A 134 -2.99 9.05 -4.30
CA GLU A 134 -3.85 7.93 -3.90
C GLU A 134 -3.83 6.85 -4.98
N LYS A 135 -3.90 5.57 -4.59
CA LYS A 135 -4.00 4.42 -5.53
C LYS A 135 -5.37 4.34 -6.22
N THR A 136 -5.76 5.42 -6.90
CA THR A 136 -6.97 5.53 -7.71
C THR A 136 -6.59 6.08 -9.09
N ARG A 137 -7.38 5.75 -10.12
CA ARG A 137 -7.09 6.15 -11.52
C ARG A 137 -6.83 7.65 -11.68
N ASN A 138 -7.56 8.49 -10.94
CA ASN A 138 -7.48 9.95 -11.03
C ASN A 138 -6.64 10.58 -9.90
N GLY A 139 -6.20 9.78 -8.92
CA GLY A 139 -5.49 10.27 -7.73
C GLY A 139 -4.01 9.92 -7.70
N ILE A 140 -3.51 9.12 -8.65
CA ILE A 140 -2.12 8.67 -8.73
C ILE A 140 -1.30 9.52 -9.70
N TYR A 141 -0.08 9.87 -9.30
CA TYR A 141 0.80 10.76 -10.05
C TYR A 141 2.23 10.24 -10.11
N PHE A 142 2.89 10.40 -11.26
CA PHE A 142 4.23 9.88 -11.55
C PHE A 142 5.21 11.01 -11.86
N LYS A 143 6.35 11.07 -11.19
CA LYS A 143 7.31 12.16 -11.36
C LYS A 143 7.91 12.14 -12.77
N VAL A 144 7.73 13.23 -13.52
CA VAL A 144 8.18 13.33 -14.92
C VAL A 144 9.68 13.07 -15.07
N GLN A 145 10.50 13.61 -14.16
CA GLN A 145 11.95 13.42 -14.20
C GLN A 145 12.38 11.95 -14.12
N ASP A 146 11.64 11.13 -13.37
CA ASP A 146 11.96 9.71 -13.23
C ASP A 146 11.44 8.93 -14.44
N VAL A 147 10.26 9.29 -14.96
CA VAL A 147 9.73 8.74 -16.22
C VAL A 147 10.69 8.99 -17.39
N MET A 148 11.23 10.21 -17.51
CA MET A 148 12.23 10.57 -18.52
C MET A 148 13.45 9.65 -18.48
N LYS A 149 13.97 9.35 -17.28
CA LYS A 149 15.13 8.49 -17.08
C LYS A 149 14.79 7.02 -17.34
N ALA A 150 13.69 6.54 -16.77
CA ALA A 150 13.25 5.16 -16.86
C ALA A 150 13.07 4.75 -18.33
N PHE A 151 12.36 5.58 -19.10
CA PHE A 151 11.97 5.28 -20.47
C PHE A 151 12.85 5.93 -21.55
N ASP A 152 13.92 6.65 -21.18
CA ASP A 152 14.81 7.35 -22.10
C ASP A 152 14.04 8.31 -23.04
N ILE A 153 13.27 9.21 -22.41
CA ILE A 153 12.44 10.22 -23.08
C ILE A 153 13.02 11.60 -22.72
N PRO A 154 14.12 12.01 -23.36
CA PRO A 154 14.72 13.31 -23.07
C PRO A 154 13.73 14.43 -23.43
N LYS A 155 13.70 15.50 -22.63
CA LYS A 155 12.86 16.70 -22.82
C LYS A 155 11.35 16.45 -22.78
N LEU A 156 10.90 15.43 -22.04
CA LEU A 156 9.47 15.21 -21.82
C LEU A 156 8.82 16.40 -21.10
N ASP A 157 9.50 16.97 -20.12
CA ASP A 157 9.09 18.18 -19.42
C ASP A 157 8.86 19.36 -20.37
N ASP A 158 9.78 19.62 -21.29
CA ASP A 158 9.60 20.65 -22.33
C ASP A 158 8.35 20.34 -23.17
N THR A 159 8.19 19.09 -23.60
CA THR A 159 7.07 18.65 -24.45
C THR A 159 5.70 18.88 -23.79
N LEU A 160 5.60 18.71 -22.47
CA LEU A 160 4.35 18.90 -21.73
C LEU A 160 3.94 20.38 -21.62
N TYR A 161 4.89 21.32 -21.59
CA TYR A 161 4.62 22.76 -21.44
C TYR A 161 4.47 23.52 -22.76
N VAL A 162 4.81 22.89 -23.88
CA VAL A 162 4.89 23.57 -25.17
C VAL A 162 3.50 23.77 -25.78
N ASN A 163 3.15 25.03 -26.11
CA ASN A 163 1.84 25.48 -26.62
C ASN A 163 1.36 24.82 -27.93
N HIS A 164 2.18 24.00 -28.58
CA HIS A 164 1.84 23.28 -29.81
C HIS A 164 1.68 21.76 -29.61
N THR A 165 1.69 21.29 -28.36
CA THR A 165 1.33 19.91 -28.05
C THR A 165 -0.12 19.84 -27.57
N SER A 166 -0.73 18.68 -27.74
CA SER A 166 -2.09 18.42 -27.31
C SER A 166 -2.17 17.93 -25.86
N TYR A 167 -1.09 18.07 -25.08
CA TYR A 167 -1.07 17.69 -23.66
C TYR A 167 -1.76 18.74 -22.80
N GLU A 168 -2.67 18.30 -21.94
CA GLU A 168 -3.53 19.19 -21.16
C GLU A 168 -3.21 19.11 -19.67
N ARG A 169 -2.97 20.27 -19.04
CA ARG A 169 -2.79 20.35 -17.58
C ARG A 169 -4.10 19.97 -16.88
N GLY A 170 -4.01 19.19 -15.81
CA GLY A 170 -5.15 18.63 -15.07
C GLY A 170 -5.72 17.35 -15.67
N VAL A 171 -5.38 17.03 -16.93
CA VAL A 171 -5.78 15.79 -17.62
C VAL A 171 -4.58 14.85 -17.76
N ASP A 172 -3.50 15.32 -18.36
CA ASP A 172 -2.29 14.52 -18.62
C ASP A 172 -1.20 14.75 -17.57
N TYR A 173 -1.07 15.97 -17.07
CA TYR A 173 -0.04 16.31 -16.10
C TYR A 173 -0.51 17.38 -15.13
N ASP A 174 0.15 17.47 -13.99
CA ASP A 174 0.00 18.59 -13.07
C ASP A 174 1.31 18.92 -12.38
N THR A 175 1.36 20.09 -11.74
CA THR A 175 2.52 20.57 -11.00
C THR A 175 2.18 20.69 -9.54
N PHE A 176 2.97 20.01 -8.70
CA PHE A 176 2.79 20.02 -7.26
C PHE A 176 3.99 20.66 -6.57
N PHE A 177 3.75 21.21 -5.39
CA PHE A 177 4.81 21.71 -4.52
C PHE A 177 5.07 20.68 -3.43
N ILE A 178 6.26 20.10 -3.42
CA ILE A 178 6.65 19.09 -2.42
C ILE A 178 7.61 19.72 -1.43
N ALA A 179 7.22 19.68 -0.16
CA ALA A 179 8.09 20.02 0.95
C ALA A 179 9.07 18.86 1.20
N THR A 180 10.34 19.09 0.89
CA THR A 180 11.42 18.17 1.29
C THR A 180 12.08 18.70 2.56
N THR A 181 11.97 17.94 3.65
CA THR A 181 12.76 18.13 4.86
C THR A 181 14.11 17.44 4.69
N PRO A 182 15.24 18.16 4.66
CA PRO A 182 16.53 17.50 4.76
C PRO A 182 16.71 16.91 6.16
N ASP A 183 17.28 15.69 6.24
CA ASP A 183 17.47 14.93 7.49
C ASP A 183 18.37 15.64 8.53
N ASN A 184 18.98 16.78 8.22
CA ASN A 184 19.83 17.54 9.13
C ASN A 184 19.54 19.05 9.05
N VAL A 185 18.98 19.60 10.14
CA VAL A 185 19.00 21.02 10.58
C VAL A 185 18.94 22.09 9.47
N GLY A 186 18.09 21.86 8.46
CA GLY A 186 17.86 22.80 7.36
C GLY A 186 16.40 23.24 7.31
N SER A 187 16.14 24.49 6.94
CA SER A 187 14.78 24.94 6.64
C SER A 187 14.17 24.10 5.51
N PRO A 188 12.90 23.67 5.58
CA PRO A 188 12.25 22.87 4.55
C PRO A 188 12.40 23.55 3.18
N THR A 189 12.79 22.76 2.18
CA THR A 189 12.88 23.23 0.80
C THR A 189 11.64 22.79 0.04
N ILE A 190 10.85 23.76 -0.41
CA ILE A 190 9.69 23.54 -1.27
C ILE A 190 10.21 23.47 -2.70
N LYS A 191 10.08 22.31 -3.34
CA LYS A 191 10.42 22.13 -4.76
C LYS A 191 9.13 21.95 -5.55
N LYS A 192 8.98 22.74 -6.62
CA LYS A 192 7.96 22.49 -7.63
C LYS A 192 8.37 21.25 -8.43
N GLY A 193 7.54 20.22 -8.44
CA GLY A 193 7.71 19.02 -9.24
C GLY A 193 6.62 18.90 -10.29
N LEU A 194 6.98 18.39 -11.45
CA LEU A 194 6.05 18.09 -12.55
C LEU A 194 5.74 16.59 -12.53
N TYR A 195 4.46 16.26 -12.58
CA TYR A 195 3.96 14.90 -12.47
C TYR A 195 2.97 14.59 -13.57
N LEU A 196 3.01 13.36 -14.10
CA LEU A 196 1.99 12.84 -15.00
C LEU A 196 0.83 12.26 -14.19
N THR A 197 -0.39 12.47 -14.67
CA THR A 197 -1.53 11.65 -14.24
C THR A 197 -1.37 10.23 -14.81
N TYR A 198 -2.18 9.27 -14.35
CA TYR A 198 -2.22 7.96 -15.00
C TYR A 198 -2.57 8.04 -16.49
N HIS A 199 -3.48 8.94 -16.87
CA HIS A 199 -3.83 9.16 -18.28
C HIS A 199 -2.63 9.68 -19.08
N GLY A 200 -1.97 10.72 -18.59
CA GLY A 200 -0.80 11.28 -19.28
C GLY A 200 0.36 10.30 -19.34
N MET A 201 0.55 9.48 -18.30
CA MET A 201 1.55 8.40 -18.32
C MET A 201 1.28 7.42 -19.47
N LEU A 202 0.06 6.91 -19.59
CA LEU A 202 -0.30 6.04 -20.71
C LEU A 202 -0.11 6.74 -22.05
N ARG A 203 -0.57 7.99 -22.17
CA ARG A 203 -0.43 8.76 -23.40
C ARG A 203 1.03 8.89 -23.81
N VAL A 204 1.91 9.31 -22.91
CA VAL A 204 3.36 9.43 -23.16
C VAL A 204 3.92 8.11 -23.64
N LEU A 205 3.58 7.01 -22.98
CA LEU A 205 4.06 5.67 -23.36
C LEU A 205 3.45 5.17 -24.68
N PHE A 206 2.25 5.55 -25.08
CA PHE A 206 1.69 5.11 -26.37
C PHE A 206 2.14 5.98 -27.55
N VAL A 207 2.46 7.25 -27.34
CA VAL A 207 2.91 8.14 -28.44
C VAL A 207 4.43 8.12 -28.66
N THR A 208 5.19 7.76 -27.64
CA THR A 208 6.66 7.73 -27.73
C THR A 208 7.14 6.55 -28.56
N ARG A 209 8.08 6.83 -29.48
CA ARG A 209 8.65 5.83 -30.39
C ARG A 209 10.10 5.53 -30.00
N ASN A 210 10.29 4.64 -29.03
CA ASN A 210 11.61 4.11 -28.69
C ASN A 210 11.53 2.65 -28.23
N LYS A 211 12.68 1.96 -28.16
CA LYS A 211 12.73 0.53 -27.81
C LYS A 211 12.24 0.23 -26.39
N LYS A 212 12.57 1.08 -25.41
CA LYS A 212 12.16 0.87 -24.01
C LYS A 212 10.65 0.93 -23.84
N VAL A 213 10.02 1.90 -24.49
CA VAL A 213 8.58 2.11 -24.47
C VAL A 213 7.84 1.04 -25.28
N HIS A 214 8.43 0.53 -26.37
CA HIS A 214 7.86 -0.57 -27.15
C HIS A 214 7.58 -1.81 -26.29
N HIS A 215 8.44 -2.12 -25.31
CA HIS A 215 8.18 -3.23 -24.39
C HIS A 215 6.90 -3.03 -23.57
N PHE A 216 6.69 -1.82 -23.05
CA PHE A 216 5.45 -1.48 -22.37
C PHE A 216 4.24 -1.55 -23.31
N GLN A 217 4.36 -1.00 -24.52
CA GLN A 217 3.29 -1.03 -25.52
C GLN A 217 2.89 -2.47 -25.86
N SER A 218 3.85 -3.34 -26.19
CA SER A 218 3.58 -4.76 -26.47
C SER A 218 2.96 -5.48 -25.27
N TRP A 219 3.44 -5.22 -24.05
CA TRP A 219 2.85 -5.79 -22.83
C TRP A 219 1.39 -5.33 -22.65
N ALA A 220 1.11 -4.04 -22.80
CA ALA A 220 -0.23 -3.49 -22.66
C ALA A 220 -1.18 -3.99 -23.75
N GLU A 221 -0.72 -4.04 -25.01
CA GLU A 221 -1.47 -4.56 -26.15
C GLU A 221 -1.82 -6.03 -25.99
N ASP A 222 -0.88 -6.87 -25.54
CA ASP A 222 -1.12 -8.29 -25.27
C ASP A 222 -2.20 -8.50 -24.20
N LYS A 223 -2.14 -7.72 -23.11
CA LYS A 223 -3.16 -7.78 -22.06
C LYS A 223 -4.52 -7.32 -22.57
N LEU A 224 -4.59 -6.18 -23.26
CA LEU A 224 -5.83 -5.63 -23.81
C LEU A 224 -6.46 -6.56 -24.85
N PHE A 225 -5.63 -7.10 -25.76
CA PHE A 225 -6.06 -8.09 -26.75
C PHE A 225 -6.61 -9.34 -26.08
N THR A 226 -5.90 -9.88 -25.08
CA THR A 226 -6.35 -11.06 -24.34
C THR A 226 -7.69 -10.81 -23.66
N ILE A 227 -7.88 -9.65 -23.02
CA ILE A 227 -9.14 -9.27 -22.37
C ILE A 227 -10.30 -9.18 -23.38
N GLN A 228 -10.08 -8.47 -24.50
CA GLN A 228 -11.14 -8.21 -25.47
C GLN A 228 -11.42 -9.42 -26.36
N MET A 229 -10.38 -10.01 -26.95
CA MET A 229 -10.45 -10.96 -28.07
C MET A 229 -9.85 -12.34 -27.75
N GLY A 230 -9.15 -12.50 -26.64
CA GLY A 230 -8.47 -13.76 -26.30
C GLY A 230 -9.41 -14.95 -26.08
N ALA A 231 -8.89 -16.16 -26.29
CA ALA A 231 -9.57 -17.40 -25.94
C ALA A 231 -9.80 -17.51 -24.43
N LYS A 232 -10.73 -18.36 -24.00
CA LYS A 232 -11.07 -18.55 -22.58
C LYS A 232 -9.83 -18.94 -21.77
N GLU A 233 -9.02 -19.85 -22.30
CA GLU A 233 -7.81 -20.35 -21.67
C GLU A 233 -6.78 -19.25 -21.43
N ASP A 234 -6.63 -18.32 -22.39
CA ASP A 234 -5.67 -17.22 -22.28
C ASP A 234 -6.18 -16.12 -21.34
N LYS A 235 -7.50 -15.86 -21.35
CA LYS A 235 -8.15 -15.01 -20.33
C LYS A 235 -7.97 -15.56 -18.92
N MET A 236 -8.08 -16.88 -18.74
CA MET A 236 -7.82 -17.54 -17.44
C MET A 236 -6.36 -17.39 -17.02
N LYS A 237 -5.40 -17.64 -17.93
CA LYS A 237 -3.97 -17.42 -17.64
C LYS A 237 -3.69 -15.97 -17.22
N LEU A 238 -4.23 -15.00 -17.94
CA LEU A 238 -4.08 -13.59 -17.58
C LEU A 238 -4.71 -13.28 -16.22
N GLY A 239 -5.90 -13.81 -15.93
CA GLY A 239 -6.53 -13.67 -14.62
C GLY A 239 -5.66 -14.23 -13.49
N THR A 240 -5.01 -15.37 -13.70
CA THR A 240 -4.09 -15.96 -12.73
C THR A 240 -2.84 -15.14 -12.49
N GLU A 241 -2.30 -14.54 -13.54
CA GLU A 241 -1.14 -13.65 -13.48
C GLU A 241 -1.49 -12.37 -12.69
N ILE A 242 -2.61 -11.72 -13.03
CA ILE A 242 -3.07 -10.48 -12.36
C ILE A 242 -3.33 -10.70 -10.88
N LEU A 243 -3.93 -11.84 -10.52
CA LEU A 243 -4.27 -12.17 -9.13
C LEU A 243 -3.13 -12.84 -8.37
N ASN A 244 -2.00 -13.14 -9.03
CA ASN A 244 -0.88 -13.90 -8.49
C ASN A 244 -1.31 -15.26 -7.88
N ILE A 245 -2.21 -15.97 -8.57
CA ILE A 245 -2.75 -17.28 -8.15
C ILE A 245 -2.16 -18.37 -9.03
N ASN A 246 -1.82 -19.53 -8.46
CA ASN A 246 -1.37 -20.68 -9.23
C ASN A 246 -2.46 -21.14 -10.21
N ILE A 247 -2.13 -21.36 -11.49
CA ILE A 247 -3.09 -21.82 -12.50
C ILE A 247 -3.78 -23.14 -12.14
N LYS A 248 -3.14 -24.05 -11.40
CA LYS A 248 -3.75 -25.27 -10.88
C LYS A 248 -4.71 -24.99 -9.73
N THR A 249 -4.46 -23.98 -8.90
CA THR A 249 -5.38 -23.54 -7.83
C THR A 249 -6.52 -22.72 -8.40
N TYR A 250 -6.27 -21.88 -9.40
CA TYR A 250 -7.32 -21.16 -10.12
C TYR A 250 -8.16 -22.13 -10.93
N LYS A 251 -7.55 -23.08 -11.66
CA LYS A 251 -8.27 -24.20 -12.25
C LYS A 251 -8.91 -25.08 -11.19
N SER A 252 -8.33 -25.36 -10.04
CA SER A 252 -9.07 -26.11 -9.03
C SER A 252 -10.20 -25.26 -8.45
N VAL A 253 -10.10 -23.95 -8.32
CA VAL A 253 -11.22 -23.14 -7.85
C VAL A 253 -12.28 -23.07 -8.95
N PHE A 254 -11.93 -22.71 -10.19
CA PHE A 254 -12.82 -22.55 -11.34
C PHE A 254 -13.23 -23.85 -12.08
N ASP A 255 -12.50 -24.95 -11.90
CA ASP A 255 -12.80 -26.33 -12.37
C ASP A 255 -13.26 -27.24 -11.21
N SER A 256 -12.98 -26.97 -9.92
CA SER A 256 -13.84 -27.52 -8.84
C SER A 256 -15.15 -26.74 -8.78
N CYS A 257 -15.19 -25.55 -9.36
CA CYS A 257 -16.41 -24.91 -9.87
C CYS A 257 -17.01 -25.61 -11.09
N ALA A 258 -16.35 -26.62 -11.68
CA ALA A 258 -16.93 -27.54 -12.67
C ALA A 258 -17.52 -28.80 -12.01
N VAL A 259 -17.52 -28.87 -10.67
CA VAL A 259 -18.64 -29.50 -9.99
C VAL A 259 -19.80 -28.55 -10.22
N LYS A 260 -20.83 -29.03 -10.91
CA LYS A 260 -22.15 -28.40 -10.93
C LYS A 260 -22.38 -27.71 -9.59
N PHE A 261 -22.72 -26.42 -9.57
CA PHE A 261 -23.03 -25.70 -8.33
C PHE A 261 -24.52 -25.74 -8.00
N PRO A 262 -25.02 -26.84 -7.40
CA PRO A 262 -26.37 -26.87 -6.90
C PRO A 262 -26.49 -25.81 -5.83
N SER A 263 -27.37 -24.86 -6.09
CA SER A 263 -27.49 -23.70 -5.25
C SER A 263 -28.88 -23.11 -5.32
N ILE A 264 -29.28 -22.62 -4.17
CA ILE A 264 -30.39 -21.69 -4.07
C ILE A 264 -29.86 -20.29 -4.34
N TYR A 265 -30.66 -19.47 -5.03
CA TYR A 265 -30.24 -18.14 -5.43
C TYR A 265 -31.36 -17.10 -5.36
N LEU A 266 -30.94 -15.84 -5.28
CA LEU A 266 -31.77 -14.66 -5.42
C LEU A 266 -31.03 -13.66 -6.32
N PHE A 267 -31.57 -13.40 -7.51
CA PHE A 267 -31.08 -12.34 -8.40
C PHE A 267 -31.90 -11.07 -8.21
N SER A 268 -31.25 -9.92 -8.13
CA SER A 268 -31.90 -8.62 -8.30
C SER A 268 -32.04 -8.32 -9.79
N LEU A 269 -33.16 -7.75 -10.19
CA LEU A 269 -33.44 -7.30 -11.57
C LEU A 269 -33.40 -5.77 -11.71
N GLY A 270 -33.52 -5.03 -10.61
CA GLY A 270 -33.62 -3.58 -10.58
C GLY A 270 -34.76 -3.07 -9.69
N LYS A 271 -34.89 -1.75 -9.60
CA LYS A 271 -35.93 -1.08 -8.80
C LYS A 271 -37.28 -1.07 -9.51
N VAL A 272 -38.36 -0.94 -8.75
CA VAL A 272 -39.74 -0.96 -9.28
C VAL A 272 -40.00 0.23 -10.21
N ASP A 273 -39.48 1.42 -9.90
CA ASP A 273 -39.59 2.61 -10.77
C ASP A 273 -39.18 2.37 -12.22
N LEU A 274 -38.07 1.67 -12.43
CA LEU A 274 -37.49 1.37 -13.73
C LEU A 274 -38.16 0.18 -14.44
N LEU A 275 -38.77 -0.71 -13.67
CA LEU A 275 -39.24 -2.02 -14.12
C LEU A 275 -40.77 -2.15 -14.17
N ARG A 276 -41.50 -1.10 -13.77
CA ARG A 276 -42.95 -1.09 -13.67
C ARG A 276 -43.62 -1.49 -14.98
N ASP A 277 -43.23 -0.84 -16.07
CA ASP A 277 -43.76 -1.13 -17.41
C ASP A 277 -43.29 -2.50 -17.92
N THR A 278 -42.03 -2.87 -17.62
CA THR A 278 -41.42 -4.14 -18.04
C THR A 278 -42.16 -5.36 -17.48
N PHE A 279 -42.62 -5.29 -16.23
CA PHE A 279 -43.30 -6.40 -15.54
C PHE A 279 -44.76 -6.10 -15.17
N GLY A 280 -45.38 -5.02 -15.69
CA GLY A 280 -46.77 -4.67 -15.37
C GLY A 280 -47.04 -4.58 -13.86
N ILE A 281 -46.14 -3.95 -13.11
CA ILE A 281 -46.20 -3.92 -11.65
C ILE A 281 -47.29 -2.94 -11.19
N ASP A 282 -48.16 -3.41 -10.28
CA ASP A 282 -49.27 -2.62 -9.75
C ASP A 282 -48.79 -1.27 -9.16
N PRO A 283 -49.45 -0.14 -9.47
CA PRO A 283 -49.09 1.19 -8.98
C PRO A 283 -49.00 1.33 -7.46
N THR A 284 -49.65 0.45 -6.70
CA THR A 284 -49.60 0.43 -5.23
C THR A 284 -48.28 -0.06 -4.67
N VAL A 285 -47.44 -0.73 -5.48
CA VAL A 285 -46.11 -1.17 -5.08
C VAL A 285 -45.14 0.01 -5.08
N PRO A 286 -44.43 0.30 -3.97
CA PRO A 286 -43.48 1.41 -3.90
C PRO A 286 -42.32 1.31 -4.90
N ASP A 287 -41.94 2.46 -5.45
CA ASP A 287 -40.94 2.62 -6.50
C ASP A 287 -39.51 2.31 -6.02
N GLU A 288 -39.23 2.58 -4.75
CA GLU A 288 -37.94 2.36 -4.10
C GLU A 288 -37.64 0.87 -3.83
N HIS A 289 -38.65 0.01 -3.90
CA HIS A 289 -38.47 -1.43 -3.71
C HIS A 289 -37.74 -2.06 -4.90
N THR A 290 -37.19 -3.26 -4.67
CA THR A 290 -36.41 -3.96 -5.69
C THR A 290 -37.11 -5.25 -6.11
N VAL A 291 -37.11 -5.53 -7.41
CA VAL A 291 -37.62 -6.76 -7.99
C VAL A 291 -36.52 -7.81 -7.95
N TYR A 292 -36.86 -8.98 -7.42
CA TYR A 292 -35.96 -10.12 -7.33
C TYR A 292 -36.54 -11.36 -8.00
N LYS A 293 -35.64 -12.21 -8.46
CA LYS A 293 -35.91 -13.55 -8.95
C LYS A 293 -35.29 -14.59 -8.03
N PHE A 294 -36.13 -15.39 -7.40
CA PHE A 294 -35.69 -16.53 -6.59
C PHE A 294 -35.67 -17.82 -7.40
N GLY A 295 -34.91 -18.82 -6.94
CA GLY A 295 -34.96 -20.15 -7.50
C GLY A 295 -33.86 -21.06 -6.97
N CYS A 296 -33.86 -22.27 -7.52
CA CYS A 296 -32.82 -23.28 -7.32
C CYS A 296 -32.26 -23.70 -8.68
N THR A 297 -31.01 -24.13 -8.71
CA THR A 297 -30.36 -24.66 -9.91
C THR A 297 -29.42 -25.77 -9.51
N GLY A 298 -29.19 -26.71 -10.42
CA GLY A 298 -28.11 -27.69 -10.29
C GLY A 298 -26.74 -27.09 -10.61
N ASP A 299 -26.71 -25.97 -11.34
CA ASP A 299 -25.48 -25.24 -11.67
C ASP A 299 -25.74 -23.73 -11.71
N LEU A 300 -25.04 -22.97 -10.87
CA LEU A 300 -25.18 -21.52 -10.77
C LEU A 300 -24.62 -20.79 -12.00
N GLY A 301 -23.52 -21.27 -12.56
CA GLY A 301 -22.86 -20.65 -13.71
C GLY A 301 -23.74 -20.71 -14.95
N ASP A 302 -24.24 -21.89 -15.28
CA ASP A 302 -25.19 -22.11 -16.37
C ASP A 302 -26.45 -21.27 -16.16
N ARG A 303 -26.94 -21.20 -14.92
CA ARG A 303 -28.11 -20.40 -14.58
C ARG A 303 -27.88 -18.91 -14.77
N CYS A 304 -26.73 -18.37 -14.39
CA CYS A 304 -26.36 -16.98 -14.64
C CYS A 304 -26.43 -16.67 -16.15
N VAL A 305 -25.87 -17.55 -16.98
CA VAL A 305 -25.87 -17.40 -18.45
C VAL A 305 -27.30 -17.46 -19.00
N GLN A 306 -28.09 -18.47 -18.60
CA GLN A 306 -29.49 -18.63 -19.03
C GLN A 306 -30.35 -17.43 -18.64
N LEU A 307 -30.22 -16.94 -17.40
CA LEU A 307 -30.94 -15.76 -16.93
C LEU A 307 -30.47 -14.50 -17.64
N GLY A 308 -29.16 -14.35 -17.90
CA GLY A 308 -28.62 -13.26 -18.69
C GLY A 308 -29.25 -13.19 -20.08
N TYR A 309 -29.33 -14.32 -20.79
CA TYR A 309 -29.99 -14.38 -22.10
C TYR A 309 -31.49 -14.06 -22.06
N LYS A 310 -32.17 -14.39 -20.95
CA LYS A 310 -33.61 -14.17 -20.77
C LYS A 310 -33.94 -12.73 -20.37
N TYR A 311 -33.22 -12.17 -19.41
CA TYR A 311 -33.58 -10.91 -18.74
C TYR A 311 -32.84 -9.69 -19.28
N ASN A 312 -31.58 -9.80 -19.76
CA ASN A 312 -30.83 -8.64 -20.26
C ASN A 312 -31.39 -8.08 -21.58
N LYS A 313 -32.32 -8.79 -22.23
CA LYS A 313 -33.03 -8.31 -23.43
C LYS A 313 -34.24 -7.44 -23.08
N LEU A 314 -34.67 -7.45 -21.82
CA LEU A 314 -35.81 -6.68 -21.37
C LEU A 314 -35.37 -5.26 -21.01
N PRO A 315 -36.20 -4.24 -21.30
CA PRO A 315 -35.85 -2.86 -21.03
C PRO A 315 -35.65 -2.64 -19.52
N ASN A 316 -34.60 -1.87 -19.20
CA ASN A 316 -34.24 -1.40 -17.86
C ASN A 316 -33.90 -2.49 -16.83
N VAL A 317 -33.74 -3.76 -17.24
CA VAL A 317 -33.33 -4.85 -16.35
C VAL A 317 -31.82 -4.87 -16.20
N ASP A 318 -31.37 -4.87 -14.94
CA ASP A 318 -29.97 -5.03 -14.52
C ASP A 318 -29.85 -6.27 -13.63
N LEU A 319 -29.49 -7.40 -14.24
CA LEU A 319 -29.41 -8.70 -13.57
C LEU A 319 -28.17 -8.79 -12.69
N LYS A 320 -28.36 -8.85 -11.37
CA LYS A 320 -27.27 -8.97 -10.38
C LYS A 320 -27.54 -10.11 -9.42
N LEU A 321 -26.56 -10.99 -9.21
CA LEU A 321 -26.67 -12.02 -8.18
C LEU A 321 -26.62 -11.37 -6.79
N SER A 322 -27.72 -11.46 -6.04
CA SER A 322 -27.82 -10.82 -4.72
C SER A 322 -27.40 -11.74 -3.59
N VAL A 323 -27.85 -12.99 -3.59
CA VAL A 323 -27.51 -14.03 -2.61
C VAL A 323 -27.51 -15.38 -3.29
N PHE A 324 -26.58 -16.25 -2.89
CA PHE A 324 -26.65 -17.67 -3.19
C PHE A 324 -26.08 -18.49 -2.04
N HIS A 325 -26.56 -19.71 -1.88
CA HIS A 325 -25.95 -20.70 -1.00
C HIS A 325 -25.96 -22.06 -1.68
N MET A 326 -24.88 -22.82 -1.47
CA MET A 326 -24.81 -24.18 -2.00
C MET A 326 -25.75 -25.10 -1.23
N VAL A 327 -26.35 -26.03 -1.96
CA VAL A 327 -27.18 -27.11 -1.43
C VAL A 327 -26.74 -28.40 -2.08
N ASP A 328 -26.85 -29.53 -1.39
CA ASP A 328 -26.59 -30.82 -2.02
C ASP A 328 -27.59 -31.04 -3.16
N THR A 329 -27.11 -31.56 -4.29
CA THR A 329 -27.96 -31.97 -5.43
C THR A 329 -29.19 -32.78 -5.01
N LYS A 330 -29.05 -33.66 -4.00
CA LYS A 330 -30.13 -34.51 -3.49
C LYS A 330 -31.27 -33.71 -2.87
N TYR A 331 -30.98 -32.55 -2.29
CA TYR A 331 -31.94 -31.70 -1.57
C TYR A 331 -32.38 -30.46 -2.36
N THR A 332 -32.00 -30.36 -3.65
CA THR A 332 -32.36 -29.20 -4.50
C THR A 332 -33.85 -28.94 -4.56
N PHE A 333 -34.68 -29.99 -4.65
CA PHE A 333 -36.14 -29.88 -4.67
C PHE A 333 -36.71 -29.40 -3.33
N ASP A 334 -36.21 -29.92 -2.22
CA ASP A 334 -36.67 -29.54 -0.88
C ASP A 334 -36.30 -28.09 -0.56
N ALA A 335 -35.04 -27.71 -0.87
CA ALA A 335 -34.55 -26.35 -0.71
C ALA A 335 -35.33 -25.34 -1.58
N GLU A 336 -35.70 -25.72 -2.81
CA GLU A 336 -36.53 -24.85 -3.67
C GLU A 336 -37.94 -24.67 -3.09
N ASN A 337 -38.55 -25.74 -2.56
CA ASN A 337 -39.87 -25.65 -1.95
C ASN A 337 -39.88 -24.76 -0.70
N GLU A 338 -38.84 -24.84 0.13
CA GLU A 338 -38.73 -23.99 1.32
C GLU A 338 -38.55 -22.51 0.95
N ILE A 339 -37.73 -22.19 -0.05
CA ILE A 339 -37.61 -20.81 -0.56
C ILE A 339 -38.93 -20.33 -1.16
N ARG A 340 -39.60 -21.18 -1.93
CA ARG A 340 -40.90 -20.84 -2.50
C ARG A 340 -41.91 -20.55 -1.40
N PHE A 341 -41.89 -21.32 -0.31
CA PHE A 341 -42.73 -21.09 0.86
C PHE A 341 -42.38 -19.77 1.58
N LEU A 342 -41.08 -19.51 1.78
CA LEU A 342 -40.56 -18.25 2.33
C LEU A 342 -41.06 -17.06 1.50
N CYS A 343 -40.79 -17.06 0.19
CA CYS A 343 -41.17 -15.97 -0.72
C CYS A 343 -42.70 -15.78 -0.79
N LYS A 344 -43.49 -16.87 -0.76
CA LYS A 344 -44.95 -16.78 -0.68
C LYS A 344 -45.45 -16.15 0.63
N SER A 345 -44.73 -16.37 1.74
CA SER A 345 -45.12 -15.86 3.05
C SER A 345 -45.09 -14.32 3.13
N PHE A 346 -44.23 -13.68 2.33
CA PHE A 346 -44.21 -12.22 2.17
C PHE A 346 -45.42 -11.65 1.42
N LYS A 347 -46.17 -12.50 0.68
CA LYS A 347 -47.33 -12.08 -0.15
C LYS A 347 -47.04 -10.96 -1.15
N LYS A 348 -45.77 -10.79 -1.56
CA LYS A 348 -45.28 -9.78 -2.51
C LYS A 348 -44.80 -10.38 -3.83
N SER A 349 -45.30 -11.55 -4.19
CA SER A 349 -44.97 -12.20 -5.46
C SER A 349 -45.64 -11.48 -6.63
N LEU A 350 -44.88 -11.18 -7.68
CA LEU A 350 -45.42 -10.60 -8.91
C LEU A 350 -46.12 -11.68 -9.71
N LYS A 351 -47.40 -11.45 -10.05
CA LYS A 351 -48.16 -12.31 -10.97
C LYS A 351 -47.98 -11.79 -12.39
N THR A 352 -46.85 -12.13 -12.98
CA THR A 352 -46.50 -11.81 -14.36
C THR A 352 -46.57 -13.05 -15.22
N ASP A 353 -47.14 -12.95 -16.42
CA ASP A 353 -47.27 -14.07 -17.36
C ASP A 353 -45.90 -14.70 -17.64
N GLY A 354 -45.74 -15.98 -17.26
CA GLY A 354 -44.49 -16.73 -17.44
C GLY A 354 -43.41 -16.50 -16.37
N HIS A 355 -43.70 -15.75 -15.30
CA HIS A 355 -42.74 -15.37 -14.26
C HIS A 355 -43.28 -15.55 -12.83
N ASN A 356 -43.47 -16.81 -12.41
CA ASN A 356 -44.00 -17.16 -11.08
C ASN A 356 -42.97 -17.06 -9.93
N GLU A 357 -41.74 -16.70 -10.26
CA GLU A 357 -40.56 -16.73 -9.39
C GLU A 357 -40.03 -15.33 -9.09
N LEU A 358 -40.87 -14.30 -9.30
CA LEU A 358 -40.55 -12.91 -9.03
C LEU A 358 -41.20 -12.43 -7.74
N ILE A 359 -40.45 -11.64 -6.97
CA ILE A 359 -40.87 -11.06 -5.70
C ILE A 359 -40.34 -9.63 -5.58
N VAL A 360 -41.13 -8.75 -4.98
CA VAL A 360 -40.69 -7.40 -4.63
C VAL A 360 -40.36 -7.36 -3.15
N LEU A 361 -39.20 -6.82 -2.80
CA LEU A 361 -38.76 -6.69 -1.41
C LEU A 361 -38.27 -5.27 -1.15
N ASP A 362 -38.53 -4.78 0.06
CA ASP A 362 -37.81 -3.63 0.62
C ASP A 362 -36.46 -4.06 1.21
N GLN A 363 -35.67 -3.08 1.67
CA GLN A 363 -34.34 -3.33 2.22
C GLN A 363 -34.37 -4.22 3.49
N SER A 364 -35.36 -4.05 4.36
CA SER A 364 -35.47 -4.82 5.60
C SER A 364 -35.89 -6.26 5.34
N GLU A 365 -36.81 -6.46 4.40
CA GLU A 365 -37.25 -7.77 3.95
C GLU A 365 -36.13 -8.50 3.21
N HIS A 366 -35.36 -7.78 2.38
CA HIS A 366 -34.19 -8.33 1.72
C HIS A 366 -33.19 -8.89 2.72
N GLU A 367 -32.82 -8.12 3.76
CA GLU A 367 -31.91 -8.58 4.81
C GLU A 367 -32.45 -9.79 5.57
N MET A 368 -33.76 -9.85 5.81
CA MET A 368 -34.40 -11.03 6.40
C MET A 368 -34.32 -12.25 5.47
N VAL A 369 -34.61 -12.07 4.18
CA VAL A 369 -34.49 -13.13 3.17
C VAL A 369 -33.06 -13.65 3.09
N LYS A 370 -32.03 -12.80 3.16
CA LYS A 370 -30.62 -13.25 3.21
C LYS A 370 -30.36 -14.21 4.36
N LYS A 371 -30.86 -13.89 5.56
CA LYS A 371 -30.69 -14.73 6.76
C LYS A 371 -31.35 -16.10 6.57
N TYR A 372 -32.56 -16.14 6.01
CA TYR A 372 -33.24 -17.40 5.73
C TYR A 372 -32.52 -18.22 4.65
N TYR A 373 -32.06 -17.59 3.58
CA TYR A 373 -31.25 -18.25 2.55
C TYR A 373 -29.99 -18.89 3.13
N SER A 374 -29.32 -18.21 4.07
CA SER A 374 -28.17 -18.79 4.76
C SER A 374 -28.55 -20.01 5.60
N LYS A 375 -29.68 -19.95 6.30
CA LYS A 375 -30.17 -21.08 7.11
C LYS A 375 -30.51 -22.29 6.24
N ILE A 376 -31.29 -22.07 5.18
CA ILE A 376 -31.70 -23.12 4.22
C ILE A 376 -30.45 -23.72 3.56
N GLY A 377 -29.50 -22.88 3.14
CA GLY A 377 -28.23 -23.33 2.57
C GLY A 377 -27.44 -24.23 3.53
N SER A 378 -27.35 -23.85 4.81
CA SER A 378 -26.68 -24.68 5.82
C SER A 378 -27.42 -25.99 6.10
N GLU A 379 -28.75 -25.97 6.15
CA GLU A 379 -29.59 -27.14 6.41
C GLU A 379 -29.47 -28.19 5.29
N TYR A 380 -29.45 -27.73 4.04
CA TYR A 380 -29.38 -28.61 2.87
C TYR A 380 -27.97 -28.76 2.29
N ALA A 381 -26.92 -28.36 3.01
CA ALA A 381 -25.53 -28.52 2.56
C ALA A 381 -25.08 -30.00 2.44
N GLY A 382 -25.81 -30.93 3.08
CA GLY A 382 -25.63 -32.37 2.95
C GLY A 382 -24.21 -32.86 3.28
N ALA A 383 -23.63 -33.67 2.37
CA ALA A 383 -22.31 -34.29 2.50
C ALA A 383 -21.16 -33.27 2.68
N THR A 384 -21.37 -32.02 2.25
CA THR A 384 -20.40 -30.92 2.44
C THR A 384 -20.20 -30.60 3.93
N SER A 385 -21.24 -30.73 4.75
CA SER A 385 -21.15 -30.47 6.19
C SER A 385 -20.38 -31.58 6.94
N GLU A 386 -20.50 -32.82 6.49
CA GLU A 386 -19.77 -33.96 7.03
C GLU A 386 -18.28 -33.89 6.67
N LEU A 387 -17.96 -33.58 5.40
CA LEU A 387 -16.60 -33.32 4.96
C LEU A 387 -15.97 -32.13 5.71
N GLN A 388 -16.73 -31.07 5.98
CA GLN A 388 -16.23 -29.93 6.78
C GLN A 388 -15.89 -30.35 8.22
N LYS A 389 -16.67 -31.25 8.82
CA LYS A 389 -16.36 -31.81 10.15
C LYS A 389 -15.11 -32.68 10.11
N GLU A 390 -14.96 -33.55 9.11
CA GLU A 390 -13.74 -34.36 8.94
C GLU A 390 -12.50 -33.50 8.73
N VAL A 391 -12.59 -32.44 7.93
CA VAL A 391 -11.49 -31.48 7.72
C VAL A 391 -11.10 -30.79 9.04
N LEU A 392 -12.07 -30.48 9.90
CA LEU A 392 -11.80 -29.89 11.22
C LEU A 392 -11.02 -30.88 12.10
N ILE A 393 -11.46 -32.14 12.14
CA ILE A 393 -10.80 -33.22 12.91
C ILE A 393 -9.36 -33.44 12.39
N LEU A 394 -9.17 -33.48 11.08
CA LEU A 394 -7.85 -33.64 10.47
C LEU A 394 -6.92 -32.46 10.76
N LYS A 395 -7.45 -31.22 10.78
CA LYS A 395 -6.66 -30.04 11.13
C LYS A 395 -6.16 -30.08 12.58
N ASP A 396 -7.00 -30.49 13.51
CA ASP A 396 -6.58 -30.61 14.92
C ASP A 396 -5.53 -31.71 15.09
N ARG A 397 -5.69 -32.84 14.39
CA ARG A 397 -4.68 -33.91 14.38
C ARG A 397 -3.34 -33.48 13.76
N ILE A 398 -3.35 -32.61 12.74
CA ILE A 398 -2.11 -32.03 12.19
C ILE A 398 -1.39 -31.18 13.24
N LYS A 399 -2.13 -30.34 13.99
CA LYS A 399 -1.54 -29.53 15.06
C LYS A 399 -0.91 -30.38 16.16
N GLU A 400 -1.59 -31.47 16.55
CA GLU A 400 -1.04 -32.42 17.53
C GLU A 400 0.28 -33.03 17.06
N MET A 401 0.33 -33.52 15.81
CA MET A 401 1.57 -34.07 15.24
C MET A 401 2.69 -33.04 15.11
N GLU A 402 2.36 -31.78 14.77
CA GLU A 402 3.35 -30.70 14.73
C GLU A 402 3.94 -30.43 16.12
N HIS A 403 3.09 -30.41 17.15
CA HIS A 403 3.54 -30.24 18.53
C HIS A 403 4.44 -31.39 19.00
N GLU A 404 4.08 -32.64 18.69
CA GLU A 404 4.92 -33.81 18.99
C GLU A 404 6.28 -33.71 18.31
N ARG A 405 6.31 -33.33 17.04
CA ARG A 405 7.56 -33.19 16.27
C ARG A 405 8.46 -32.08 16.82
N ASP A 406 7.89 -30.98 17.28
CA ASP A 406 8.65 -29.88 17.87
C ASP A 406 9.27 -30.31 19.21
N LEU A 407 8.52 -31.06 20.03
CA LEU A 407 9.03 -31.64 21.28
C LEU A 407 10.20 -32.62 21.01
N GLU A 408 10.07 -33.49 20.01
CA GLU A 408 11.14 -34.42 19.61
C GLU A 408 12.39 -33.68 19.12
N ARG A 409 12.22 -32.59 18.35
CA ARG A 409 13.33 -31.76 17.89
C ARG A 409 14.07 -31.14 19.07
N GLU A 410 13.33 -30.57 20.02
CA GLU A 410 13.91 -29.96 21.21
C GLU A 410 14.67 -30.98 22.07
N GLN A 411 14.12 -32.19 22.24
CA GLN A 411 14.82 -33.28 22.94
C GLN A 411 16.11 -33.69 22.22
N THR A 412 16.08 -33.74 20.89
CA THR A 412 17.25 -34.09 20.08
C THR A 412 18.33 -33.01 20.18
N GLU A 413 17.93 -31.73 20.13
CA GLU A 413 18.83 -30.58 20.26
C GLU A 413 19.48 -30.52 21.65
N ARG A 414 18.72 -30.82 22.72
CA ARG A 414 19.28 -30.95 24.07
C ARG A 414 20.35 -32.05 24.16
N LYS A 415 20.07 -33.23 23.58
CA LYS A 415 21.04 -34.35 23.54
C LYS A 415 22.31 -34.00 22.76
N LEU A 416 22.18 -33.27 21.66
CA LEU A 416 23.31 -32.76 20.87
C LEU A 416 24.16 -31.79 21.69
N THR A 417 23.50 -30.82 22.34
CA THR A 417 24.17 -29.81 23.18
C THR A 417 24.93 -30.46 24.34
N GLU A 418 24.32 -31.45 25.00
CA GLU A 418 24.98 -32.22 26.07
C GLU A 418 26.22 -32.97 25.55
N LYS A 419 26.11 -33.57 24.36
CA LYS A 419 27.24 -34.26 23.73
C LYS A 419 28.38 -33.30 23.37
N ASP A 420 28.06 -32.13 22.82
CA ASP A 420 29.07 -31.11 22.49
C ASP A 420 29.78 -30.60 23.73
N TYR A 421 29.05 -30.38 24.84
CA TYR A 421 29.64 -30.03 26.12
C TYR A 421 30.63 -31.10 26.62
N LEU A 422 30.26 -32.39 26.51
CA LEU A 422 31.15 -33.48 26.91
C LEU A 422 32.42 -33.55 26.04
N LEU A 423 32.30 -33.32 24.74
CA LEU A 423 33.43 -33.29 23.82
C LEU A 423 34.37 -32.13 24.10
N ASP A 424 33.84 -30.94 24.39
CA ASP A 424 34.66 -29.77 24.72
C ASP A 424 35.37 -29.93 26.08
N ARG A 425 34.73 -30.58 27.05
CA ARG A 425 35.39 -30.95 28.31
C ARG A 425 36.57 -31.89 28.05
N GLU A 426 36.38 -32.94 27.24
CA GLU A 426 37.45 -33.89 26.90
C GLU A 426 38.60 -33.21 26.14
N ARG A 427 38.30 -32.28 25.23
CA ARG A 427 39.32 -31.47 24.53
C ARG A 427 40.13 -30.62 25.51
N THR A 428 39.46 -29.99 26.46
CA THR A 428 40.09 -29.14 27.48
C THR A 428 41.00 -29.95 28.38
N GLU A 429 40.57 -31.13 28.83
CA GLU A 429 41.39 -32.06 29.62
C GLU A 429 42.64 -32.50 28.84
N LYS A 430 42.49 -32.85 27.56
CA LYS A 430 43.64 -33.21 26.69
C LYS A 430 44.60 -32.05 26.47
N LEU A 431 44.11 -30.82 26.38
CA LEU A 431 44.95 -29.62 26.24
C LEU A 431 45.79 -29.41 27.50
N LEU A 432 45.14 -29.44 28.67
CA LEU A 432 45.81 -29.28 29.96
C LEU A 432 46.90 -30.34 30.17
N GLU A 433 46.63 -31.58 29.77
CA GLU A 433 47.61 -32.66 29.87
C GLU A 433 48.83 -32.42 28.95
N ARG A 434 48.62 -31.90 27.73
CA ARG A 434 49.72 -31.51 26.84
C ARG A 434 50.58 -30.41 27.44
N GLU A 435 49.96 -29.37 28.01
CA GLU A 435 50.68 -28.26 28.66
C GLU A 435 51.52 -28.73 29.87
N ARG A 436 50.98 -29.67 30.66
CA ARG A 436 51.72 -30.30 31.76
C ARG A 436 52.95 -31.05 31.26
N LEU A 437 52.79 -31.85 30.21
CA LEU A 437 53.89 -32.60 29.61
C LEU A 437 54.98 -31.68 29.02
N GLU A 438 54.58 -30.56 28.39
CA GLU A 438 55.52 -29.58 27.85
C GLU A 438 56.29 -28.85 28.95
N THR A 439 55.60 -28.46 30.03
CA THR A 439 56.23 -27.87 31.22
C THR A 439 57.27 -28.80 31.82
N LEU A 440 56.92 -30.09 31.96
CA LEU A 440 57.83 -31.11 32.49
C LEU A 440 59.07 -31.29 31.60
N ARG A 441 58.89 -31.31 30.26
CA ARG A 441 60.01 -31.39 29.31
C ARG A 441 60.96 -30.21 29.44
N THR A 442 60.42 -29.00 29.55
CA THR A 442 61.22 -27.78 29.72
C THR A 442 62.00 -27.79 31.04
N GLN A 443 61.37 -28.25 32.13
CA GLN A 443 62.05 -28.42 33.41
C GLN A 443 63.19 -29.44 33.32
N MET A 444 62.99 -30.58 32.66
CA MET A 444 64.03 -31.58 32.43
C MET A 444 65.22 -31.00 31.64
N ALA A 445 64.95 -30.29 30.54
CA ALA A 445 65.99 -29.65 29.72
C ALA A 445 66.77 -28.58 30.52
N THR A 446 66.08 -27.81 31.36
CA THR A 446 66.71 -26.80 32.22
C THR A 446 67.63 -27.46 33.25
N ASN A 447 67.17 -28.55 33.88
CA ASN A 447 67.95 -29.33 34.84
C ASN A 447 69.22 -29.91 34.18
N GLU A 448 69.09 -30.42 32.94
CA GLU A 448 70.22 -30.92 32.16
C GLU A 448 71.23 -29.81 31.83
N MET A 449 70.76 -28.63 31.42
CA MET A 449 71.63 -27.48 31.17
C MET A 449 72.38 -27.04 32.43
N ILE A 450 71.69 -26.97 33.58
CA ILE A 450 72.31 -26.66 34.88
C ILE A 450 73.39 -27.69 35.23
N TYR A 451 73.11 -28.98 35.01
CA TYR A 451 74.07 -30.04 35.25
C TYR A 451 75.33 -29.90 34.38
N ASN A 452 75.15 -29.63 33.09
CA ASN A 452 76.26 -29.41 32.15
C ASN A 452 77.10 -28.18 32.52
N LEU A 453 76.48 -27.07 32.93
CA LEU A 453 77.18 -25.88 33.43
C LEU A 453 78.01 -26.18 34.67
N LYS A 454 77.47 -26.96 35.61
CA LYS A 454 78.21 -27.40 36.82
C LYS A 454 79.45 -28.23 36.43
N LEU A 455 79.33 -29.15 35.47
CA LEU A 455 80.46 -29.93 34.96
C LEU A 455 81.54 -29.05 34.33
N GLN A 456 81.16 -28.09 33.48
CA GLN A 456 82.11 -27.15 32.87
C GLN A 456 82.85 -26.31 33.93
N LEU A 457 82.15 -25.84 34.96
CA LEU A 457 82.77 -25.10 36.07
C LEU A 457 83.80 -25.94 36.82
N VAL A 458 83.49 -27.22 37.11
CA VAL A 458 84.43 -28.16 37.73
C VAL A 458 85.66 -28.37 36.84
N ASN A 459 85.47 -28.62 35.55
CA ASN A 459 86.57 -28.80 34.59
C ASN A 459 87.46 -27.55 34.46
N SER A 460 86.87 -26.35 34.45
CA SER A 460 87.62 -25.08 34.39
C SER A 460 88.46 -24.79 35.64
N ARG A 461 88.05 -25.31 36.80
CA ARG A 461 88.83 -25.23 38.05
C ARG A 461 90.00 -26.21 38.04
N LEU A 462 89.83 -27.37 37.41
CA LEU A 462 90.91 -28.36 37.25
C LEU A 462 91.99 -27.86 36.27
N THR A 463 91.63 -27.18 35.18
CA THR A 463 92.61 -26.64 34.21
C THR A 463 93.38 -25.42 34.72
N LYS A 464 92.79 -24.57 35.57
CA LYS A 464 93.51 -23.46 36.23
C LYS A 464 94.52 -23.89 37.29
N ALA A 465 94.51 -25.16 37.71
CA ALA A 465 95.43 -25.68 38.71
C ALA A 465 96.76 -26.21 38.13
N CYS A 466 96.95 -26.19 36.80
CA CYS A 466 98.23 -26.49 36.15
C CYS A 466 98.67 -25.35 35.22
N PRO A 467 99.71 -24.58 35.56
CA PRO A 467 100.41 -23.74 34.60
C PRO A 467 101.26 -24.61 33.68
N GLU A 468 101.11 -24.44 32.36
CA GLU A 468 102.10 -24.88 31.38
C GLU A 468 103.36 -24.02 31.52
N GLU A 469 104.47 -24.62 31.93
CA GLU A 469 105.81 -24.05 31.77
C GLU A 469 106.28 -24.25 30.31
N THR A 470 106.47 -23.14 29.61
CA THR A 470 107.33 -22.98 28.43
C THR A 470 108.29 -21.82 28.76
N LEU A 471 109.59 -21.77 28.46
CA LEU A 471 110.55 -22.68 27.81
C LEU A 471 111.96 -21.97 27.90
N VAL A 472 113.05 -22.76 27.81
CA VAL A 472 114.45 -22.41 27.38
C VAL A 472 115.46 -21.76 28.36
N GLY A 473 116.62 -22.43 28.52
CA GLY A 473 117.94 -21.75 28.52
C GLY A 473 119.04 -22.22 29.48
N CYS A 474 119.69 -23.38 29.22
CA CYS A 474 121.15 -23.62 29.26
C CYS A 474 121.49 -25.09 29.00
#